data_AF-A0AAC9TY20-F1
#
_entry.id   AF-A0AAC9TY20-F1
#
_cell.length_a   1.000
_cell.length_b   1.000
_cell.length_c   1.000
_cell.angle_alpha   90.00
_cell.angle_beta   90.00
_cell.angle_gamma   90.00
#
_symmetry.space_group_name_H-M   'P 1'
#
loop_
_entity.id
_entity.type
_entity.pdbx_description
1 polymer ?
#
loop_
_entity_poly.entity_id
_entity_poly.type
_entity_poly.pdbx_seq_one_letter_code
_entity_poly.pdbx_strand_id
1 'polypeptide(L)'
;MPNQTANLMALAGILLGSFSLTACNSSDDDNQVESNPLAAVMGIDKQVSAQVGLRPLFLMDQMVDGELKSQLEQCRQGPFYRSDFSIGHRGAAMQFPEHTKESYQAAIDSGAGVVECDVTFTADKALVCRHSQCDLSTTTNILAIDDIAAKCSVPFTPADPVNGVSASATCCTSDITLADFRRLKGKMDGANPNATTVEAYMAGTANWRTDLYAGDGTLMTHAESIAMFKAAGVKMTPELKAPSVAMPFDGMTQEDYAQMMLDEYQAAGVSPSSVYPQSFNLADVKYWIANAPEFGQQAVYLDDRYDLSDFDPQDSATWSPSMDSLAADGVQIIAPPLWVLVTLDDEGKIVPSEYAKAANAAGLKIITWTLERSGLLTQGGGWYYQSITEAIKDEGKAFELLDVLAKEVGVIGVFSDWPATVTYYANCMAK
;
A
#
# COMPACT_ATOMS: atom_id res chain seq x y z
N MET A 1 39.31 34.37 -82.34
CA MET A 1 37.99 34.50 -81.69
C MET A 1 38.22 34.27 -80.21
N PRO A 2 37.86 35.24 -79.37
CA PRO A 2 38.84 36.02 -78.59
C PRO A 2 38.62 35.81 -77.08
N ASN A 3 39.46 36.24 -76.12
CA ASN A 3 40.73 36.95 -76.03
C ASN A 3 41.23 36.64 -74.59
N GLN A 4 42.52 36.38 -74.35
CA GLN A 4 43.50 37.33 -73.79
C GLN A 4 43.02 38.02 -72.50
N THR A 5 43.71 38.06 -71.36
CA THR A 5 45.15 38.26 -71.04
C THR A 5 45.22 38.31 -69.50
N ALA A 6 46.11 37.57 -68.82
CA ALA A 6 47.50 37.88 -68.47
C ALA A 6 47.69 38.52 -67.07
N ASN A 7 48.63 37.93 -66.32
CA ASN A 7 49.61 38.57 -65.40
C ASN A 7 49.05 39.19 -64.09
N LEU A 8 49.74 39.22 -62.94
CA LEU A 8 51.15 39.10 -62.58
C LEU A 8 51.25 38.94 -61.03
N MET A 9 52.34 38.33 -60.53
CA MET A 9 53.10 38.63 -59.29
C MET A 9 52.37 38.93 -57.96
N ALA A 10 52.53 38.11 -56.91
CA ALA A 10 53.65 38.12 -55.94
C ALA A 10 53.66 39.35 -54.99
N LEU A 11 53.49 39.15 -53.67
CA LEU A 11 54.55 39.31 -52.66
C LEU A 11 54.02 39.05 -51.23
N ALA A 12 54.99 38.71 -50.38
CA ALA A 12 54.92 38.48 -48.95
C ALA A 12 54.48 39.70 -48.11
N GLY A 13 54.02 39.41 -46.89
CA GLY A 13 53.85 40.41 -45.84
C GLY A 13 53.45 39.77 -44.50
N ILE A 14 54.44 39.35 -43.71
CA ILE A 14 54.30 39.10 -42.27
C ILE A 14 54.25 40.47 -41.58
N LEU A 15 53.23 40.72 -40.75
CA LEU A 15 53.34 41.68 -39.65
C LEU A 15 52.30 41.39 -38.57
N LEU A 16 52.82 41.25 -37.35
CA LEU A 16 52.09 41.16 -36.10
C LEU A 16 51.26 42.43 -35.85
N GLY A 17 50.03 42.23 -35.37
CA GLY A 17 49.17 43.28 -34.85
C GLY A 17 48.34 42.73 -33.69
N SER A 18 48.73 43.09 -32.47
CA SER A 18 47.98 42.92 -31.21
C SER A 18 46.94 44.04 -31.07
N PHE A 19 45.70 43.69 -30.67
CA PHE A 19 44.56 44.49 -30.13
C PHE A 19 43.28 43.70 -30.54
N SER A 20 42.23 43.45 -29.76
CA SER A 20 41.69 43.94 -28.50
C SER A 20 40.77 42.87 -27.92
N LEU A 21 40.52 42.97 -26.61
CA LEU A 21 39.48 42.26 -25.87
C LEU A 21 38.15 42.17 -26.63
N THR A 22 37.65 40.95 -26.81
CA THR A 22 36.23 40.69 -27.00
C THR A 22 35.80 39.74 -25.90
N ALA A 23 35.01 40.25 -24.96
CA ALA A 23 34.33 39.47 -23.96
C ALA A 23 33.32 38.55 -24.66
N CYS A 24 33.56 37.24 -24.61
CA CYS A 24 32.52 36.25 -24.83
C CYS A 24 32.14 35.70 -23.45
N ASN A 25 30.98 36.18 -23.01
CA ASN A 25 30.20 35.64 -21.91
C ASN A 25 29.80 34.21 -22.29
N SER A 26 30.50 33.19 -21.78
CA SER A 26 29.99 31.82 -21.75
C SER A 26 29.30 31.64 -20.40
N SER A 27 28.02 31.97 -20.39
CA SER A 27 27.09 31.44 -19.40
C SER A 27 27.00 29.93 -19.64
N ASP A 28 27.83 29.20 -18.93
CA ASP A 28 27.56 27.80 -18.63
C ASP A 28 26.33 27.81 -17.72
N ASP A 29 25.15 27.68 -18.33
CA ASP A 29 23.94 27.24 -17.65
C ASP A 29 24.17 25.80 -17.20
N ASP A 30 24.84 25.66 -16.05
CA ASP A 30 24.69 24.48 -15.21
C ASP A 30 23.22 24.42 -14.78
N ASN A 31 22.40 23.77 -15.60
CA ASN A 31 21.09 23.26 -15.21
C ASN A 31 21.32 22.22 -14.12
N GLN A 32 21.50 22.70 -12.88
CA GLN A 32 21.21 21.90 -11.72
C GLN A 32 19.70 21.67 -11.75
N VAL A 33 19.29 20.55 -12.32
CA VAL A 33 17.97 19.98 -12.07
C VAL A 33 17.95 19.75 -10.56
N GLU A 34 17.35 20.68 -9.82
CA GLU A 34 16.96 20.42 -8.44
C GLU A 34 16.12 19.14 -8.50
N SER A 35 16.70 18.04 -8.01
CA SER A 35 15.99 16.77 -7.95
C SER A 35 14.83 16.96 -6.99
N ASN A 36 13.61 17.05 -7.50
CA ASN A 36 12.40 17.07 -6.69
C ASN A 36 12.46 15.88 -5.71
N PRO A 37 12.68 16.11 -4.39
CA PRO A 37 12.88 15.01 -3.44
C PRO A 37 11.66 14.09 -3.37
N LEU A 38 10.47 14.64 -3.60
CA LEU A 38 9.23 13.89 -3.67
C LEU A 38 9.23 12.95 -4.89
N ALA A 39 9.72 13.39 -6.05
CA ALA A 39 9.78 12.55 -7.25
C ALA A 39 10.66 11.29 -7.06
N ALA A 40 11.73 11.39 -6.26
CA ALA A 40 12.59 10.24 -5.94
C ALA A 40 11.86 9.22 -5.05
N VAL A 41 11.10 9.69 -4.07
CA VAL A 41 10.28 8.82 -3.19
C VAL A 41 9.11 8.20 -3.95
N MET A 42 8.52 8.94 -4.90
CA MET A 42 7.36 8.48 -5.66
C MET A 42 7.66 7.26 -6.56
N GLY A 43 8.91 7.07 -6.99
CA GLY A 43 9.32 5.86 -7.71
C GLY A 43 8.51 5.61 -8.99
N ILE A 44 8.35 6.64 -9.84
CA ILE A 44 7.55 6.54 -11.06
C ILE A 44 8.29 5.75 -12.15
N ASP A 45 7.72 4.60 -12.56
CA ASP A 45 8.19 3.83 -13.71
C ASP A 45 7.47 4.25 -14.99
N LYS A 46 8.08 5.19 -15.73
CA LYS A 46 7.53 5.73 -16.99
C LYS A 46 7.45 4.70 -18.13
N GLN A 47 7.97 3.48 -17.96
CA GLN A 47 7.83 2.41 -18.96
C GLN A 47 6.51 1.65 -18.83
N VAL A 48 5.79 1.80 -17.71
CA VAL A 48 4.54 1.07 -17.45
C VAL A 48 3.40 2.04 -17.22
N SER A 49 2.49 2.12 -18.18
CA SER A 49 1.29 2.95 -18.07
C SER A 49 0.30 2.41 -17.03
N ALA A 50 -0.38 3.33 -16.35
CA ALA A 50 -1.40 3.04 -15.35
C ALA A 50 -2.79 3.54 -15.80
N GLN A 51 -3.84 2.85 -15.33
CA GLN A 51 -5.24 3.18 -15.59
C GLN A 51 -5.93 3.65 -14.30
N VAL A 52 -5.99 4.95 -14.09
CA VAL A 52 -6.45 5.52 -12.81
C VAL A 52 -7.98 5.74 -12.70
N GLY A 53 -8.73 5.51 -13.77
CA GLY A 53 -10.20 5.59 -13.77
C GLY A 53 -10.76 6.96 -13.37
N LEU A 54 -12.01 6.97 -12.89
CA LEU A 54 -12.76 8.21 -12.58
C LEU A 54 -12.66 8.66 -11.11
N ARG A 55 -12.26 7.77 -10.20
CA ARG A 55 -12.25 8.06 -8.76
C ARG A 55 -11.36 9.26 -8.41
N PRO A 56 -10.13 9.40 -8.95
CA PRO A 56 -9.32 10.59 -8.71
C PRO A 56 -10.02 11.89 -9.14
N LEU A 57 -10.70 11.87 -10.29
CA LEU A 57 -11.43 13.06 -10.77
C LEU A 57 -12.62 13.39 -9.87
N PHE A 58 -13.36 12.37 -9.40
CA PHE A 58 -14.45 12.56 -8.45
C PHE A 58 -13.98 13.23 -7.15
N LEU A 59 -12.84 12.79 -6.60
CA LEU A 59 -12.26 13.37 -5.38
C LEU A 59 -11.81 14.81 -5.64
N MET A 60 -11.04 15.02 -6.72
CA MET A 60 -10.48 16.33 -7.08
C MET A 60 -11.57 17.37 -7.38
N ASP A 61 -12.63 16.98 -8.09
CA ASP A 61 -13.74 17.88 -8.46
C ASP A 61 -14.51 18.37 -7.22
N GLN A 62 -14.38 17.70 -6.06
CA GLN A 62 -14.97 18.13 -4.79
C GLN A 62 -14.04 18.98 -3.92
N MET A 63 -12.76 19.11 -4.26
CA MET A 63 -11.82 19.91 -3.50
C MET A 63 -12.16 21.40 -3.58
N VAL A 64 -11.88 22.11 -2.48
CA VAL A 64 -11.84 23.58 -2.48
C VAL A 64 -10.70 24.05 -3.39
N ASP A 65 -10.93 25.17 -4.10
CA ASP A 65 -9.91 25.75 -4.97
C ASP A 65 -8.65 26.14 -4.16
N GLY A 66 -7.49 25.71 -4.66
CA GLY A 66 -6.21 25.90 -4.00
C GLY A 66 -5.06 25.39 -4.85
N GLU A 67 -3.83 25.53 -4.35
CA GLU A 67 -2.62 25.13 -5.06
C GLU A 67 -2.63 23.63 -5.38
N LEU A 68 -2.94 22.78 -4.39
CA LEU A 68 -3.01 21.33 -4.58
C LEU A 68 -4.01 20.95 -5.67
N LYS A 69 -5.24 21.47 -5.62
CA LYS A 69 -6.24 21.22 -6.66
C LYS A 69 -5.75 21.67 -8.04
N SER A 70 -5.15 22.86 -8.12
CA SER A 70 -4.60 23.39 -9.38
C SER A 70 -3.48 22.51 -9.95
N GLN A 71 -2.65 21.89 -9.09
CA GLN A 71 -1.62 20.94 -9.51
C GLN A 71 -2.23 19.62 -9.98
N LEU A 72 -3.19 19.07 -9.23
CA LEU A 72 -3.90 17.85 -9.61
C LEU A 72 -4.66 18.03 -10.93
N GLU A 73 -5.29 19.17 -11.17
CA GLU A 73 -6.03 19.48 -12.40
C GLU A 73 -5.15 19.45 -13.65
N GLN A 74 -3.88 19.85 -13.54
CA GLN A 74 -2.93 19.83 -14.66
C GLN A 74 -2.63 18.40 -15.16
N CYS A 75 -2.91 17.37 -14.33
CA CYS A 75 -2.76 15.98 -14.72
C CYS A 75 -4.02 15.32 -15.23
N ARG A 76 -5.15 16.02 -15.31
CA ARG A 76 -6.47 15.42 -15.56
C ARG A 76 -6.49 14.41 -16.73
N GLN A 77 -5.65 14.63 -17.74
CA GLN A 77 -5.57 13.81 -18.97
C GLN A 77 -4.43 12.77 -18.98
N GLY A 78 -3.61 12.69 -17.92
CA GLY A 78 -2.41 11.85 -17.88
C GLY A 78 -1.27 12.39 -18.76
N PRO A 79 -0.38 11.52 -19.29
CA PRO A 79 -0.33 10.08 -19.03
C PRO A 79 -0.05 9.76 -17.55
N PHE A 80 -0.44 8.57 -17.11
CA PHE A 80 -0.17 8.05 -15.78
C PHE A 80 0.67 6.79 -15.87
N TYR A 81 1.50 6.57 -14.86
CA TYR A 81 2.47 5.49 -14.82
C TYR A 81 2.47 4.81 -13.45
N ARG A 82 3.02 3.61 -13.39
CA ARG A 82 3.21 2.89 -12.14
C ARG A 82 4.05 3.70 -11.16
N SER A 83 3.73 3.58 -9.87
CA SER A 83 4.37 4.32 -8.78
C SER A 83 4.62 3.41 -7.58
N ASP A 84 5.86 3.31 -7.11
CA ASP A 84 6.20 2.57 -5.88
C ASP A 84 5.58 3.19 -4.62
N PHE A 85 5.15 4.46 -4.68
CA PHE A 85 4.41 5.11 -3.59
C PHE A 85 2.99 4.57 -3.42
N SER A 86 2.41 4.00 -4.48
CA SER A 86 1.08 3.40 -4.48
C SER A 86 1.18 1.91 -4.12
N ILE A 87 0.63 1.55 -2.96
CA ILE A 87 0.60 0.19 -2.46
C ILE A 87 -0.83 -0.36 -2.54
N GLY A 88 -1.01 -1.45 -3.30
CA GLY A 88 -2.28 -2.16 -3.40
C GLY A 88 -2.57 -2.94 -2.13
N HIS A 89 -3.38 -2.38 -1.23
CA HIS A 89 -3.80 -3.04 0.01
C HIS A 89 -4.74 -4.19 -0.32
N ARG A 90 -4.21 -5.41 -0.19
CA ARG A 90 -4.87 -6.66 -0.61
C ARG A 90 -5.34 -6.65 -2.08
N GLY A 91 -4.64 -5.87 -2.91
CA GLY A 91 -5.04 -5.51 -4.27
C GLY A 91 -5.86 -4.21 -4.32
N ALA A 92 -6.98 -4.20 -5.04
CA ALA A 92 -7.90 -3.08 -5.18
C ALA A 92 -9.23 -3.40 -4.45
N ALA A 93 -9.11 -3.62 -3.12
CA ALA A 93 -10.14 -4.21 -2.27
C ALA A 93 -11.43 -3.39 -2.13
N MET A 94 -11.46 -2.14 -2.60
CA MET A 94 -12.69 -1.35 -2.64
C MET A 94 -13.65 -1.86 -3.73
N GLN A 95 -13.12 -2.43 -4.81
CA GLN A 95 -13.90 -2.86 -5.98
C GLN A 95 -13.93 -4.37 -6.18
N PHE A 96 -12.91 -5.09 -5.70
CA PHE A 96 -12.74 -6.53 -5.90
C PHE A 96 -12.59 -7.25 -4.57
N PRO A 97 -12.97 -8.54 -4.47
CA PRO A 97 -12.70 -9.35 -3.29
C PRO A 97 -11.21 -9.34 -2.92
N GLU A 98 -10.89 -8.99 -1.67
CA GLU A 98 -9.51 -8.87 -1.21
C GLU A 98 -8.71 -10.17 -1.37
N HIS A 99 -7.40 -10.05 -1.65
CA HIS A 99 -6.47 -11.15 -1.88
C HIS A 99 -6.85 -12.15 -2.98
N THR A 100 -7.67 -11.73 -3.94
CA THR A 100 -7.91 -12.49 -5.16
C THR A 100 -6.98 -12.06 -6.28
N LYS A 101 -6.73 -12.97 -7.22
CA LYS A 101 -5.98 -12.67 -8.45
C LYS A 101 -6.53 -11.43 -9.15
N GLU A 102 -7.85 -11.30 -9.21
CA GLU A 102 -8.56 -10.20 -9.86
C GLU A 102 -8.31 -8.87 -9.13
N SER A 103 -8.38 -8.87 -7.79
CA SER A 103 -8.04 -7.69 -6.98
C SER A 103 -6.58 -7.25 -7.17
N TYR A 104 -5.65 -8.20 -7.21
CA TYR A 104 -4.24 -7.90 -7.46
C TYR A 104 -4.01 -7.33 -8.86
N GLN A 105 -4.62 -7.93 -9.89
CA GLN A 105 -4.49 -7.44 -11.25
C GLN A 105 -5.02 -6.01 -11.36
N ALA A 106 -6.17 -5.72 -10.74
CA ALA A 106 -6.74 -4.38 -10.73
C ALA A 106 -5.83 -3.35 -10.06
N ALA A 107 -5.15 -3.70 -8.96
CA ALA A 107 -4.16 -2.81 -8.34
C ALA A 107 -2.96 -2.54 -9.25
N ILE A 108 -2.42 -3.58 -9.88
CA ILE A 108 -1.30 -3.48 -10.83
C ILE A 108 -1.68 -2.59 -12.02
N ASP A 109 -2.86 -2.81 -12.61
CA ASP A 109 -3.38 -2.03 -13.73
C ASP A 109 -3.66 -0.57 -13.33
N SER A 110 -4.05 -0.35 -12.07
CA SER A 110 -4.24 0.98 -11.47
C SER A 110 -2.92 1.69 -11.14
N GLY A 111 -1.77 1.06 -11.41
CA GLY A 111 -0.44 1.64 -11.26
C GLY A 111 0.19 1.47 -9.89
N ALA A 112 -0.31 0.57 -9.04
CA ALA A 112 0.39 0.20 -7.82
C ALA A 112 1.77 -0.40 -8.18
N GLY A 113 2.84 0.18 -7.62
CA GLY A 113 4.22 -0.31 -7.75
C GLY A 113 4.56 -1.36 -6.70
N VAL A 114 3.78 -1.44 -5.62
CA VAL A 114 3.88 -2.45 -4.56
C VAL A 114 2.52 -3.11 -4.38
N VAL A 115 2.48 -4.43 -4.18
CA VAL A 115 1.24 -5.16 -3.89
C VAL A 115 1.41 -6.03 -2.65
N GLU A 116 0.38 -6.03 -1.80
CA GLU A 116 0.34 -6.76 -0.53
C GLU A 116 -0.25 -8.17 -0.69
N CYS A 117 0.33 -9.12 0.04
CA CYS A 117 -0.31 -10.39 0.36
C CYS A 117 -0.20 -10.61 1.87
N ASP A 118 -1.34 -10.72 2.55
CA ASP A 118 -1.39 -11.09 3.95
C ASP A 118 -1.23 -12.60 4.01
N VAL A 119 -0.20 -13.08 4.66
CA VAL A 119 0.20 -14.48 4.68
C VAL A 119 -0.40 -15.15 5.90
N THR A 120 -1.06 -16.27 5.67
CA THR A 120 -1.46 -17.27 6.68
C THR A 120 -1.15 -18.67 6.14
N PHE A 121 -1.48 -19.72 6.88
CA PHE A 121 -1.23 -21.10 6.48
C PHE A 121 -2.46 -22.01 6.62
N THR A 122 -2.51 -23.04 5.78
CA THR A 122 -3.54 -24.09 5.79
C THR A 122 -3.23 -25.19 6.81
N ALA A 123 -4.15 -26.14 7.04
CA ALA A 123 -3.94 -27.30 7.93
C ALA A 123 -2.70 -28.12 7.56
N ASP A 124 -2.40 -28.23 6.26
CA ASP A 124 -1.20 -28.86 5.70
C ASP A 124 -0.02 -27.90 5.51
N LYS A 125 -0.06 -26.74 6.19
CA LYS A 125 1.00 -25.73 6.31
C LYS A 125 1.42 -25.05 4.99
N ALA A 126 0.56 -25.07 3.97
CA ALA A 126 0.79 -24.28 2.76
C ALA A 126 0.47 -22.81 3.02
N LEU A 127 1.33 -21.90 2.54
CA LEU A 127 1.14 -20.47 2.69
C LEU A 127 0.10 -19.94 1.69
N VAL A 128 -0.84 -19.13 2.17
CA VAL A 128 -1.95 -18.56 1.39
C VAL A 128 -2.15 -17.09 1.69
N CYS A 129 -2.62 -16.33 0.68
CA CYS A 129 -2.89 -14.91 0.84
C CYS A 129 -4.28 -14.68 1.45
N ARG A 130 -4.38 -14.43 2.76
CA ARG A 130 -5.62 -14.07 3.46
C ARG A 130 -5.34 -13.10 4.61
N HIS A 131 -6.26 -12.17 4.81
CA HIS A 131 -6.15 -11.12 5.82
C HIS A 131 -6.08 -11.66 7.25
N SER A 132 -6.77 -12.75 7.54
CA SER A 132 -6.66 -13.43 8.82
C SER A 132 -6.75 -14.93 8.62
N GLN A 133 -6.17 -15.68 9.56
CA GLN A 133 -6.31 -17.12 9.56
C GLN A 133 -7.79 -17.54 9.63
N CYS A 134 -8.67 -16.75 10.25
CA CYS A 134 -10.08 -17.07 10.47
C CYS A 134 -11.08 -16.12 9.81
N ASP A 135 -10.80 -15.70 8.57
CA ASP A 135 -11.66 -14.79 7.80
C ASP A 135 -12.56 -15.49 6.75
N LEU A 136 -12.43 -16.81 6.56
CA LEU A 136 -13.01 -17.47 5.38
C LEU A 136 -14.55 -17.37 5.33
N SER A 137 -15.22 -17.31 6.48
CA SER A 137 -16.69 -17.20 6.55
C SER A 137 -17.23 -15.86 6.06
N THR A 138 -16.45 -14.78 6.14
CA THR A 138 -16.88 -13.44 5.72
C THR A 138 -16.37 -13.03 4.34
N THR A 139 -15.39 -13.75 3.78
CA THR A 139 -14.72 -13.36 2.53
C THR A 139 -14.75 -14.44 1.44
N THR A 140 -15.32 -15.62 1.71
CA THR A 140 -15.43 -16.69 0.71
C THR A 140 -16.82 -17.31 0.67
N ASN A 141 -17.01 -18.23 -0.27
CA ASN A 141 -18.17 -19.11 -0.35
C ASN A 141 -18.05 -20.39 0.50
N ILE A 142 -17.11 -20.49 1.46
CA ILE A 142 -16.84 -21.73 2.21
C ILE A 142 -18.09 -22.36 2.82
N LEU A 143 -19.02 -21.55 3.34
CA LEU A 143 -20.26 -22.04 3.96
C LEU A 143 -21.24 -22.66 2.95
N ALA A 144 -21.08 -22.39 1.64
CA ALA A 144 -21.87 -22.98 0.56
C ALA A 144 -21.35 -24.36 0.10
N ILE A 145 -20.24 -24.84 0.66
CA ILE A 145 -19.60 -26.11 0.26
C ILE A 145 -19.65 -27.06 1.46
N ASP A 146 -20.71 -27.87 1.55
CA ASP A 146 -21.06 -28.68 2.74
C ASP A 146 -19.89 -29.47 3.35
N ASP A 147 -19.07 -30.14 2.52
CA ASP A 147 -17.96 -30.98 3.00
C ASP A 147 -16.77 -30.17 3.53
N ILE A 148 -16.62 -28.91 3.10
CA ILE A 148 -15.60 -27.99 3.63
C ILE A 148 -16.17 -27.21 4.82
N ALA A 149 -17.42 -26.74 4.74
CA ALA A 149 -18.10 -26.04 5.82
C ALA A 149 -18.17 -26.86 7.11
N ALA A 150 -18.31 -28.20 6.99
CA ALA A 150 -18.27 -29.12 8.12
C ALA A 150 -16.93 -29.16 8.88
N LYS A 151 -15.85 -28.59 8.31
CA LYS A 151 -14.52 -28.50 8.93
C LYS A 151 -14.31 -27.21 9.73
N CYS A 152 -15.19 -26.21 9.56
CA CYS A 152 -15.05 -24.92 10.23
C CYS A 152 -15.00 -25.07 11.76
N SER A 153 -14.06 -24.36 12.39
CA SER A 153 -13.88 -24.30 13.84
C SER A 153 -15.18 -23.97 14.60
N VAL A 154 -16.00 -23.05 14.07
CA VAL A 154 -17.36 -22.78 14.57
C VAL A 154 -18.35 -22.87 13.40
N PRO A 155 -19.26 -23.86 13.39
CA PRO A 155 -20.29 -23.99 12.37
C PRO A 155 -21.21 -22.76 12.30
N PHE A 156 -21.90 -22.58 11.16
CA PHE A 156 -22.89 -21.53 11.02
C PHE A 156 -24.01 -21.66 12.07
N THR A 157 -24.22 -20.59 12.82
CA THR A 157 -25.35 -20.41 13.73
C THR A 157 -26.21 -19.27 13.20
N PRO A 158 -27.51 -19.49 12.92
CA PRO A 158 -28.40 -18.44 12.45
C PRO A 158 -28.66 -17.40 13.54
N ALA A 159 -29.02 -16.19 13.12
CA ALA A 159 -29.49 -15.16 14.03
C ALA A 159 -30.77 -15.60 14.76
N ASP A 160 -30.87 -15.22 16.03
CA ASP A 160 -32.09 -15.31 16.82
C ASP A 160 -32.42 -13.91 17.38
N PRO A 161 -33.21 -13.11 16.61
CA PRO A 161 -33.57 -11.76 17.01
C PRO A 161 -34.38 -11.69 18.30
N VAL A 162 -35.07 -12.78 18.68
CA VAL A 162 -35.87 -12.82 19.92
C VAL A 162 -34.96 -12.79 21.14
N ASN A 163 -33.80 -13.44 21.04
CA ASN A 163 -32.82 -13.54 22.12
C ASN A 163 -31.60 -12.62 21.93
N GLY A 164 -31.60 -11.76 20.90
CA GLY A 164 -30.50 -10.84 20.60
C GLY A 164 -29.22 -11.53 20.12
N VAL A 165 -29.33 -12.73 19.54
CA VAL A 165 -28.18 -13.49 19.02
C VAL A 165 -27.97 -13.14 17.55
N SER A 166 -26.75 -12.73 17.20
CA SER A 166 -26.35 -12.50 15.81
C SER A 166 -25.93 -13.80 15.14
N ALA A 167 -26.13 -13.88 13.83
CA ALA A 167 -25.59 -14.95 13.00
C ALA A 167 -24.06 -14.97 13.08
N SER A 168 -23.48 -16.16 13.15
CA SER A 168 -22.03 -16.33 13.29
C SER A 168 -21.53 -17.60 12.62
N ALA A 169 -20.27 -17.58 12.19
CA ALA A 169 -19.50 -18.73 11.74
C ALA A 169 -18.00 -18.37 11.81
N THR A 170 -17.17 -19.33 12.19
CA THR A 170 -15.70 -19.16 12.21
C THR A 170 -15.09 -20.28 11.41
N CYS A 171 -14.55 -19.94 10.23
CA CYS A 171 -13.87 -20.86 9.34
C CYS A 171 -12.45 -20.34 9.11
N CYS A 172 -11.47 -21.18 9.41
CA CYS A 172 -10.06 -20.79 9.35
C CYS A 172 -9.34 -21.54 8.22
N THR A 173 -8.29 -20.94 7.65
CA THR A 173 -7.41 -21.62 6.71
C THR A 173 -6.75 -22.84 7.36
N SER A 174 -6.43 -22.78 8.65
CA SER A 174 -5.93 -23.91 9.45
C SER A 174 -6.94 -25.04 9.67
N ASP A 175 -8.23 -24.84 9.37
CA ASP A 175 -9.25 -25.90 9.45
C ASP A 175 -9.21 -26.83 8.21
N ILE A 176 -8.61 -26.37 7.12
CA ILE A 176 -8.74 -26.99 5.79
C ILE A 176 -7.40 -27.20 5.11
N THR A 177 -7.32 -28.15 4.19
CA THR A 177 -6.10 -28.38 3.39
C THR A 177 -5.97 -27.35 2.27
N LEU A 178 -4.81 -27.23 1.64
CA LEU A 178 -4.65 -26.45 0.41
C LEU A 178 -5.59 -26.92 -0.71
N ALA A 179 -5.83 -28.23 -0.80
CA ALA A 179 -6.74 -28.80 -1.79
C ALA A 179 -8.19 -28.31 -1.57
N ASP A 180 -8.63 -28.18 -0.32
CA ASP A 180 -9.92 -27.60 0.02
C ASP A 180 -9.95 -26.09 -0.27
N PHE A 181 -8.90 -25.37 0.15
CA PHE A 181 -8.77 -23.92 -0.08
C PHE A 181 -8.93 -23.55 -1.55
N ARG A 182 -8.33 -24.33 -2.46
CA ARG A 182 -8.42 -24.11 -3.91
C ARG A 182 -9.82 -24.30 -4.51
N ARG A 183 -10.75 -24.91 -3.78
CA ARG A 183 -12.16 -25.06 -4.18
C ARG A 183 -12.99 -23.82 -3.84
N LEU A 184 -12.48 -22.95 -2.97
CA LEU A 184 -13.19 -21.76 -2.53
C LEU A 184 -13.18 -20.67 -3.61
N LYS A 185 -14.15 -19.77 -3.52
CA LYS A 185 -14.27 -18.53 -4.29
C LYS A 185 -14.33 -17.35 -3.34
N GLY A 186 -13.55 -16.32 -3.65
CA GLY A 186 -13.52 -15.07 -2.90
C GLY A 186 -14.75 -14.23 -3.22
N LYS A 187 -15.29 -13.58 -2.20
CA LYS A 187 -16.37 -12.60 -2.26
C LYS A 187 -15.96 -11.34 -1.51
N MET A 188 -16.71 -10.26 -1.64
CA MET A 188 -16.47 -9.07 -0.82
C MET A 188 -16.57 -9.43 0.66
N ASP A 189 -15.64 -8.88 1.45
CA ASP A 189 -15.68 -9.03 2.90
C ASP A 189 -16.98 -8.43 3.47
N GLY A 190 -17.64 -9.20 4.31
CA GLY A 190 -18.88 -8.85 4.95
C GLY A 190 -19.74 -10.06 5.30
N ALA A 191 -20.49 -9.94 6.38
CA ALA A 191 -21.49 -10.91 6.78
C ALA A 191 -22.75 -10.18 7.27
N ASN A 192 -23.92 -10.77 7.05
CA ASN A 192 -25.17 -10.25 7.56
C ASN A 192 -25.44 -10.83 8.98
N PRO A 193 -25.30 -10.04 10.05
CA PRO A 193 -25.49 -10.52 11.42
C PRO A 193 -26.95 -10.89 11.73
N ASN A 194 -27.91 -10.50 10.90
CA ASN A 194 -29.33 -10.81 11.07
C ASN A 194 -29.79 -12.03 10.25
N ALA A 195 -28.86 -12.73 9.60
CA ALA A 195 -29.18 -13.81 8.69
C ALA A 195 -29.66 -15.08 9.41
N THR A 196 -30.76 -15.66 8.93
CA THR A 196 -31.24 -16.98 9.38
C THR A 196 -30.84 -18.12 8.44
N THR A 197 -30.18 -17.81 7.32
CA THR A 197 -29.68 -18.77 6.34
C THR A 197 -28.23 -18.46 5.97
N VAL A 198 -27.49 -19.47 5.51
CA VAL A 198 -26.12 -19.32 5.02
C VAL A 198 -26.04 -18.34 3.85
N GLU A 199 -26.96 -18.43 2.88
CA GLU A 199 -27.01 -17.53 1.73
C GLU A 199 -27.16 -16.06 2.17
N ALA A 200 -28.08 -15.79 3.08
CA ALA A 200 -28.28 -14.44 3.60
C ALA A 200 -27.08 -13.95 4.43
N TYR A 201 -26.38 -14.85 5.14
CA TYR A 201 -25.19 -14.52 5.90
C TYR A 201 -24.05 -14.06 4.99
N MET A 202 -23.81 -14.79 3.90
CA MET A 202 -22.74 -14.46 2.94
C MET A 202 -23.05 -13.19 2.12
N ALA A 203 -24.33 -12.85 1.94
CA ALA A 203 -24.80 -11.62 1.30
C ALA A 203 -24.70 -10.38 2.21
N GLY A 204 -23.53 -10.19 2.84
CA GLY A 204 -23.25 -9.15 3.83
C GLY A 204 -22.37 -7.99 3.34
N THR A 205 -22.19 -7.84 2.03
CA THR A 205 -21.34 -6.79 1.45
C THR A 205 -21.81 -5.40 1.89
N ALA A 206 -20.88 -4.57 2.36
CA ALA A 206 -21.19 -3.19 2.70
C ALA A 206 -21.69 -2.42 1.47
N ASN A 207 -22.71 -1.57 1.62
CA ASN A 207 -23.38 -0.89 0.51
C ASN A 207 -22.50 0.11 -0.27
N TRP A 208 -21.36 0.51 0.28
CA TRP A 208 -20.36 1.37 -0.36
C TRP A 208 -19.31 0.57 -1.14
N ARG A 209 -19.35 -0.77 -1.09
CA ARG A 209 -18.63 -1.69 -1.98
C ARG A 209 -19.56 -2.19 -3.09
N THR A 210 -18.99 -2.86 -4.09
CA THR A 210 -19.74 -3.44 -5.21
C THR A 210 -19.52 -4.95 -5.30
N ASP A 211 -20.60 -5.70 -5.55
CA ASP A 211 -20.50 -7.12 -5.90
C ASP A 211 -20.36 -7.35 -7.42
N LEU A 212 -20.36 -6.28 -8.23
CA LEU A 212 -20.31 -6.38 -9.70
C LEU A 212 -19.07 -7.13 -10.20
N TYR A 213 -17.96 -7.01 -9.47
CA TYR A 213 -16.71 -7.72 -9.76
C TYR A 213 -16.43 -8.89 -8.81
N ALA A 214 -17.37 -9.23 -7.92
CA ALA A 214 -17.17 -10.19 -6.84
C ALA A 214 -17.72 -11.61 -7.12
N GLY A 215 -18.00 -11.94 -8.38
CA GLY A 215 -18.70 -13.18 -8.74
C GLY A 215 -17.92 -14.47 -8.50
N ASP A 216 -16.61 -14.51 -8.80
CA ASP A 216 -15.80 -15.74 -8.77
C ASP A 216 -14.32 -15.42 -8.42
N GLY A 217 -14.09 -14.74 -7.30
CA GLY A 217 -12.73 -14.35 -6.90
C GLY A 217 -11.77 -15.54 -6.78
N THR A 218 -10.63 -15.49 -7.48
CA THR A 218 -9.65 -16.57 -7.49
C THR A 218 -8.69 -16.42 -6.31
N LEU A 219 -8.79 -17.31 -5.32
CA LEU A 219 -7.87 -17.35 -4.17
C LEU A 219 -6.47 -17.78 -4.62
N MET A 220 -5.45 -17.28 -3.92
CA MET A 220 -4.05 -17.51 -4.26
C MET A 220 -3.25 -18.04 -3.07
N THR A 221 -2.35 -18.98 -3.34
CA THR A 221 -1.22 -19.25 -2.45
C THR A 221 -0.24 -18.06 -2.45
N HIS A 222 0.59 -17.96 -1.41
CA HIS A 222 1.64 -16.94 -1.36
C HIS A 222 2.66 -17.13 -2.52
N ALA A 223 3.09 -18.36 -2.80
CA ALA A 223 3.92 -18.65 -3.97
C ALA A 223 3.29 -18.23 -5.32
N GLU A 224 1.97 -18.39 -5.50
CA GLU A 224 1.28 -17.95 -6.72
C GLU A 224 1.23 -16.43 -6.84
N SER A 225 1.03 -15.71 -5.72
CA SER A 225 1.03 -14.25 -5.73
C SER A 225 2.43 -13.72 -6.05
N ILE A 226 3.49 -14.32 -5.48
CA ILE A 226 4.89 -14.01 -5.82
C ILE A 226 5.13 -14.16 -7.32
N ALA A 227 4.70 -15.27 -7.91
CA ALA A 227 4.88 -15.51 -9.34
C ALA A 227 4.17 -14.45 -10.21
N MET A 228 2.94 -14.07 -9.83
CA MET A 228 2.17 -13.03 -10.49
C MET A 228 2.84 -11.65 -10.37
N PHE A 229 3.24 -11.27 -9.16
CA PHE A 229 3.85 -9.96 -8.88
C PHE A 229 5.20 -9.82 -9.57
N LYS A 230 6.00 -10.90 -9.56
CA LYS A 230 7.28 -10.96 -10.28
C LYS A 230 7.07 -10.78 -11.79
N ALA A 231 6.08 -11.45 -12.36
CA ALA A 231 5.75 -11.32 -13.78
C ALA A 231 5.27 -9.92 -14.16
N ALA A 232 4.54 -9.26 -13.25
CA ALA A 232 4.09 -7.87 -13.43
C ALA A 232 5.20 -6.82 -13.22
N GLY A 233 6.32 -7.20 -12.61
CA GLY A 233 7.43 -6.31 -12.28
C GLY A 233 7.11 -5.32 -11.15
N VAL A 234 6.24 -5.69 -10.21
CA VAL A 234 5.94 -4.91 -9.01
C VAL A 234 6.77 -5.40 -7.82
N LYS A 235 7.02 -4.51 -6.86
CA LYS A 235 7.52 -4.86 -5.53
C LYS A 235 6.41 -5.51 -4.70
N MET A 236 6.78 -6.12 -3.58
CA MET A 236 5.89 -6.97 -2.80
C MET A 236 5.99 -6.61 -1.32
N THR A 237 4.87 -6.59 -0.61
CA THR A 237 4.83 -6.35 0.84
C THR A 237 4.05 -7.46 1.54
N PRO A 238 4.68 -8.61 1.84
CA PRO A 238 3.99 -9.71 2.51
C PRO A 238 3.81 -9.42 4.00
N GLU A 239 2.57 -9.52 4.52
CA GLU A 239 2.29 -9.43 5.96
C GLU A 239 2.26 -10.81 6.61
N LEU A 240 3.10 -11.09 7.59
CA LEU A 240 2.97 -12.31 8.39
C LEU A 240 1.82 -12.16 9.40
N LYS A 241 0.64 -12.74 9.12
CA LYS A 241 -0.51 -12.64 10.03
C LYS A 241 -0.32 -13.48 11.28
N ALA A 242 -0.81 -12.97 12.41
CA ALA A 242 -0.87 -13.71 13.66
C ALA A 242 -1.66 -15.03 13.49
N PRO A 243 -1.12 -16.18 13.96
CA PRO A 243 -1.86 -17.43 13.98
C PRO A 243 -3.07 -17.34 14.93
N SER A 244 -4.20 -17.91 14.51
CA SER A 244 -5.40 -18.15 15.34
C SER A 244 -5.42 -19.57 15.92
N VAL A 245 -4.25 -20.21 15.98
CA VAL A 245 -4.02 -21.55 16.54
C VAL A 245 -2.87 -21.48 17.55
N ALA A 246 -2.79 -22.46 18.44
CA ALA A 246 -1.65 -22.57 19.34
C ALA A 246 -0.36 -22.89 18.57
N MET A 247 0.70 -22.13 18.83
CA MET A 247 2.03 -22.38 18.29
C MET A 247 2.89 -23.13 19.33
N PRO A 248 3.73 -24.10 18.93
CA PRO A 248 3.94 -24.56 17.55
C PRO A 248 2.76 -25.38 17.00
N PHE A 249 2.40 -25.16 15.74
CA PHE A 249 1.34 -25.87 15.04
C PHE A 249 1.90 -27.13 14.35
N ASP A 250 1.61 -28.30 14.91
CA ASP A 250 2.17 -29.59 14.47
C ASP A 250 3.69 -29.56 14.31
N GLY A 251 4.39 -28.91 15.25
CA GLY A 251 5.83 -28.75 15.26
C GLY A 251 6.39 -27.58 14.43
N MET A 252 5.55 -26.80 13.74
CA MET A 252 5.95 -25.53 13.11
C MET A 252 5.90 -24.40 14.14
N THR A 253 7.04 -23.84 14.49
CA THR A 253 7.14 -22.70 15.42
C THR A 253 6.76 -21.39 14.75
N GLN A 254 6.64 -20.31 15.53
CA GLN A 254 6.43 -18.97 14.98
C GLN A 254 7.61 -18.52 14.11
N GLU A 255 8.85 -18.84 14.52
CA GLU A 255 10.05 -18.53 13.75
C GLU A 255 10.13 -19.34 12.45
N ASP A 256 9.74 -20.63 12.48
CA ASP A 256 9.63 -21.43 11.25
C ASP A 256 8.64 -20.79 10.27
N TYR A 257 7.50 -20.33 10.77
CA TYR A 257 6.48 -19.67 9.96
C TYR A 257 6.99 -18.33 9.36
N ALA A 258 7.65 -17.51 10.17
CA ALA A 258 8.29 -16.28 9.72
C ALA A 258 9.38 -16.52 8.67
N GLN A 259 10.13 -17.62 8.79
CA GLN A 259 11.14 -18.03 7.83
C GLN A 259 10.53 -18.57 6.53
N MET A 260 9.52 -19.43 6.62
CA MET A 260 8.83 -20.02 5.48
C MET A 260 8.30 -18.96 4.51
N MET A 261 7.80 -17.84 5.02
CA MET A 261 7.36 -16.71 4.20
C MET A 261 8.50 -16.16 3.33
N LEU A 262 9.69 -15.94 3.90
CA LEU A 262 10.85 -15.44 3.15
C LEU A 262 11.44 -16.50 2.21
N ASP A 263 11.38 -17.78 2.58
CA ASP A 263 11.89 -18.88 1.78
C ASP A 263 11.20 -18.98 0.41
N GLU A 264 9.89 -18.67 0.32
CA GLU A 264 9.19 -18.66 -0.97
C GLU A 264 9.70 -17.56 -1.91
N TYR A 265 10.12 -16.40 -1.38
CA TYR A 265 10.76 -15.35 -2.18
C TYR A 265 12.15 -15.76 -2.67
N GLN A 266 12.94 -16.39 -1.80
CA GLN A 266 14.27 -16.90 -2.15
C GLN A 266 14.16 -17.99 -3.22
N ALA A 267 13.25 -18.94 -3.05
CA ALA A 267 12.98 -20.01 -4.00
C ALA A 267 12.51 -19.46 -5.36
N ALA A 268 11.70 -18.40 -5.35
CA ALA A 268 11.28 -17.71 -6.56
C ALA A 268 12.37 -16.83 -7.18
N GLY A 269 13.54 -16.66 -6.54
CA GLY A 269 14.62 -15.79 -7.00
C GLY A 269 14.18 -14.32 -7.11
N VAL A 270 13.42 -13.84 -6.11
CA VAL A 270 13.05 -12.43 -5.96
C VAL A 270 14.15 -11.74 -5.16
N SER A 271 14.57 -10.54 -5.60
CA SER A 271 15.54 -9.74 -4.86
C SER A 271 14.95 -9.30 -3.52
N PRO A 272 15.67 -9.43 -2.38
CA PRO A 272 15.22 -8.91 -1.09
C PRO A 272 14.89 -7.41 -1.12
N SER A 273 15.58 -6.63 -1.96
CA SER A 273 15.30 -5.20 -2.19
C SER A 273 13.94 -4.90 -2.84
N SER A 274 13.23 -5.92 -3.30
CA SER A 274 11.88 -5.81 -3.88
C SER A 274 10.79 -6.29 -2.91
N VAL A 275 11.15 -6.66 -1.67
CA VAL A 275 10.25 -7.25 -0.69
C VAL A 275 10.30 -6.46 0.61
N TYR A 276 9.14 -6.01 1.08
CA TYR A 276 8.97 -5.32 2.36
C TYR A 276 8.23 -6.26 3.32
N PRO A 277 8.91 -7.22 3.99
CA PRO A 277 8.23 -8.11 4.91
C PRO A 277 7.71 -7.34 6.11
N GLN A 278 6.43 -7.52 6.43
CA GLN A 278 5.75 -6.75 7.48
C GLN A 278 5.07 -7.65 8.51
N SER A 279 5.00 -7.20 9.76
CA SER A 279 4.28 -7.90 10.83
C SER A 279 3.90 -6.92 11.95
N PHE A 280 2.75 -7.16 12.57
CA PHE A 280 2.36 -6.51 13.84
C PHE A 280 3.13 -7.09 15.04
N ASN A 281 3.66 -8.30 14.92
CA ASN A 281 4.47 -8.88 15.97
C ASN A 281 5.94 -8.45 15.79
N LEU A 282 6.36 -7.50 16.64
CA LEU A 282 7.74 -6.96 16.63
C LEU A 282 8.81 -8.05 16.75
N ALA A 283 8.51 -9.20 17.37
CA ALA A 283 9.46 -10.31 17.44
C ALA A 283 9.76 -10.92 16.07
N ASP A 284 8.78 -10.98 15.15
CA ASP A 284 9.00 -11.48 13.78
C ASP A 284 9.90 -10.52 12.99
N VAL A 285 9.69 -9.21 13.15
CA VAL A 285 10.52 -8.16 12.54
C VAL A 285 11.97 -8.27 13.02
N LYS A 286 12.17 -8.39 14.34
CA LYS A 286 13.50 -8.60 14.93
C LYS A 286 14.14 -9.91 14.48
N TYR A 287 13.35 -10.98 14.34
CA TYR A 287 13.81 -12.25 13.80
C TYR A 287 14.35 -12.09 12.38
N TRP A 288 13.64 -11.39 11.48
CA TRP A 288 14.11 -11.14 10.11
C TRP A 288 15.36 -10.25 10.06
N ILE A 289 15.42 -9.21 10.90
CA ILE A 289 16.63 -8.37 11.01
C ILE A 289 17.85 -9.20 11.42
N ALA A 290 17.69 -10.11 12.38
CA ALA A 290 18.79 -10.92 12.89
C ALA A 290 19.19 -12.08 11.95
N ASN A 291 18.21 -12.75 11.32
CA ASN A 291 18.42 -14.02 10.63
C ASN A 291 18.36 -13.92 9.10
N ALA A 292 17.77 -12.86 8.56
CA ALA A 292 17.65 -12.62 7.11
C ALA A 292 17.99 -11.16 6.75
N PRO A 293 19.22 -10.67 7.04
CA PRO A 293 19.54 -9.23 7.02
C PRO A 293 19.37 -8.53 5.67
N GLU A 294 19.37 -9.25 4.54
CA GLU A 294 19.03 -8.66 3.23
C GLU A 294 17.55 -8.28 3.14
N PHE A 295 16.65 -9.10 3.68
CA PHE A 295 15.23 -8.77 3.83
C PHE A 295 14.98 -7.82 5.01
N GLY A 296 15.74 -7.99 6.10
CA GLY A 296 15.68 -7.17 7.31
C GLY A 296 15.89 -5.67 7.06
N GLN A 297 16.62 -5.30 6.00
CA GLN A 297 16.79 -3.89 5.58
C GLN A 297 15.48 -3.22 5.13
N GLN A 298 14.49 -4.00 4.70
CA GLN A 298 13.17 -3.52 4.30
C GLN A 298 12.06 -4.04 5.22
N ALA A 299 12.40 -4.64 6.37
CA ALA A 299 11.42 -5.14 7.30
C ALA A 299 10.62 -3.99 7.92
N VAL A 300 9.29 -4.17 7.96
CA VAL A 300 8.33 -3.16 8.39
C VAL A 300 7.66 -3.62 9.67
N TYR A 301 7.77 -2.81 10.73
CA TYR A 301 6.94 -2.98 11.91
C TYR A 301 5.58 -2.31 11.67
N LEU A 302 4.53 -3.12 11.50
CA LEU A 302 3.16 -2.62 11.53
C LEU A 302 2.83 -2.27 12.98
N ASP A 303 2.50 -1.02 13.24
CA ASP A 303 2.39 -0.54 14.62
C ASP A 303 0.95 -0.61 15.13
N ASP A 304 0.70 -1.59 15.98
CA ASP A 304 -0.56 -1.85 16.69
C ASP A 304 -0.62 -1.24 18.09
N ARG A 305 0.37 -0.43 18.50
CA ARG A 305 0.35 0.21 19.83
C ARG A 305 -0.91 1.05 20.06
N TYR A 306 -1.61 1.48 19.01
CA TYR A 306 -2.91 2.15 19.10
C TYR A 306 -4.03 1.31 19.74
N ASP A 307 -3.88 -0.02 19.82
CA ASP A 307 -4.81 -0.90 20.53
C ASP A 307 -4.57 -0.91 22.05
N LEU A 308 -3.46 -0.34 22.53
CA LEU A 308 -3.21 -0.14 23.95
C LEU A 308 -4.13 0.95 24.49
N SER A 309 -4.77 0.68 25.63
CA SER A 309 -5.78 1.58 26.22
C SER A 309 -5.26 2.98 26.59
N ASP A 310 -3.96 3.11 26.78
CA ASP A 310 -3.26 4.35 27.16
C ASP A 310 -2.49 5.00 26.00
N PHE A 311 -2.56 4.46 24.79
CA PHE A 311 -1.87 5.03 23.64
C PHE A 311 -2.45 6.37 23.21
N ASP A 312 -1.58 7.36 23.04
CA ASP A 312 -1.91 8.67 22.47
C ASP A 312 -0.85 9.06 21.41
N PRO A 313 -1.22 9.27 20.13
CA PRO A 313 -0.31 9.77 19.10
C PRO A 313 0.32 11.14 19.40
N GLN A 314 -0.21 11.89 20.37
CA GLN A 314 0.29 13.20 20.78
C GLN A 314 1.16 13.14 22.04
N ASP A 315 1.28 11.98 22.72
CA ASP A 315 2.08 11.83 23.93
C ASP A 315 3.08 10.67 23.82
N SER A 316 4.34 11.03 23.59
CA SER A 316 5.45 10.07 23.47
C SER A 316 5.69 9.20 24.71
N ALA A 317 5.21 9.60 25.89
CA ALA A 317 5.35 8.81 27.11
C ALA A 317 4.49 7.53 27.09
N THR A 318 3.47 7.49 26.21
CA THR A 318 2.56 6.35 26.06
C THR A 318 3.11 5.28 25.11
N TRP A 319 4.20 5.57 24.38
CA TRP A 319 4.74 4.65 23.38
C TRP A 319 5.80 3.73 23.99
N SER A 320 5.44 2.46 24.16
CA SER A 320 6.37 1.43 24.61
C SER A 320 6.36 0.23 23.65
N PRO A 321 7.50 -0.13 23.02
CA PRO A 321 8.81 0.55 23.06
C PRO A 321 8.76 1.97 22.49
N SER A 322 9.75 2.83 22.77
CA SER A 322 9.83 4.17 22.16
C SER A 322 10.35 4.11 20.72
N MET A 323 10.24 5.21 19.96
CA MET A 323 10.80 5.30 18.60
C MET A 323 12.32 5.06 18.58
N ASP A 324 13.05 5.66 19.52
CA ASP A 324 14.49 5.46 19.66
C ASP A 324 14.84 4.01 19.99
N SER A 325 14.02 3.33 20.81
CA SER A 325 14.20 1.91 21.12
C SER A 325 13.98 1.05 19.88
N LEU A 326 12.96 1.34 19.07
CA LEU A 326 12.71 0.63 17.81
C LEU A 326 13.88 0.81 16.83
N ALA A 327 14.37 2.04 16.66
CA ALA A 327 15.53 2.32 15.81
C ALA A 327 16.80 1.62 16.33
N ALA A 328 17.03 1.62 17.65
CA ALA A 328 18.16 0.94 18.28
C ALA A 328 18.09 -0.60 18.12
N ASP A 329 16.88 -1.16 18.05
CA ASP A 329 16.64 -2.57 17.74
C ASP A 329 16.84 -2.91 16.25
N GLY A 330 17.19 -1.94 15.41
CA GLY A 330 17.45 -2.11 13.99
C GLY A 330 16.22 -2.01 13.08
N VAL A 331 15.05 -1.65 13.64
CA VAL A 331 13.85 -1.38 12.83
C VAL A 331 14.12 -0.14 11.97
N GLN A 332 13.88 -0.25 10.66
CA GLN A 332 14.10 0.85 9.71
C GLN A 332 12.81 1.48 9.22
N ILE A 333 11.71 0.72 9.20
CA ILE A 333 10.43 1.13 8.65
C ILE A 333 9.34 0.83 9.68
N ILE A 334 8.52 1.84 9.98
CA ILE A 334 7.33 1.73 10.81
C ILE A 334 6.08 2.04 9.99
N ALA A 335 4.98 1.35 10.30
CA ALA A 335 3.74 1.47 9.56
C ALA A 335 2.50 1.56 10.47
N PRO A 336 2.16 2.78 10.95
CA PRO A 336 0.92 3.03 11.68
C PRO A 336 -0.25 3.35 10.73
N PRO A 337 -1.49 3.32 11.24
CA PRO A 337 -2.64 3.75 10.46
C PRO A 337 -2.64 5.27 10.20
N LEU A 338 -3.33 5.72 9.14
CA LEU A 338 -3.31 7.12 8.66
C LEU A 338 -3.52 8.14 9.78
N TRP A 339 -4.52 7.87 10.63
CA TRP A 339 -4.99 8.80 11.65
C TRP A 339 -3.96 9.01 12.77
N VAL A 340 -3.03 8.08 12.97
CA VAL A 340 -1.94 8.24 13.95
C VAL A 340 -0.91 9.25 13.46
N LEU A 341 -0.76 9.43 12.14
CA LEU A 341 0.26 10.31 11.55
C LEU A 341 -0.15 11.77 11.44
N VAL A 342 -1.43 12.08 11.60
CA VAL A 342 -1.97 13.43 11.40
C VAL A 342 -2.90 13.84 12.53
N THR A 343 -2.99 15.14 12.76
CA THR A 343 -3.95 15.78 13.66
C THR A 343 -4.46 17.07 13.02
N LEU A 344 -5.38 17.76 13.68
CA LEU A 344 -5.76 19.13 13.35
C LEU A 344 -5.01 20.14 14.22
N ASP A 345 -4.62 21.26 13.62
CA ASP A 345 -4.15 22.43 14.36
C ASP A 345 -5.33 23.31 14.83
N ASP A 346 -5.02 24.43 15.50
CA ASP A 346 -6.00 25.38 16.04
C ASP A 346 -6.90 26.02 14.95
N GLU A 347 -6.49 25.98 13.68
CA GLU A 347 -7.24 26.49 12.52
C GLU A 347 -8.04 25.38 11.81
N GLY A 348 -7.93 24.13 12.26
CA GLY A 348 -8.58 22.97 11.66
C GLY A 348 -7.87 22.45 10.40
N LYS A 349 -6.60 22.84 10.18
CA LYS A 349 -5.77 22.30 9.09
C LYS A 349 -5.18 20.96 9.51
N ILE A 350 -5.13 20.02 8.57
CA ILE A 350 -4.42 18.74 8.75
C ILE A 350 -2.91 19.02 8.82
N VAL A 351 -2.27 18.55 9.88
CA VAL A 351 -0.83 18.68 10.13
C VAL A 351 -0.23 17.37 10.68
N PRO A 352 1.09 17.14 10.58
CA PRO A 352 1.74 15.98 11.19
C PRO A 352 1.52 15.90 12.70
N SER A 353 1.23 14.71 13.21
CA SER A 353 1.15 14.42 14.64
C SER A 353 2.52 14.44 15.33
N GLU A 354 2.54 14.48 16.67
CA GLU A 354 3.80 14.27 17.41
C GLU A 354 4.41 12.89 17.14
N TYR A 355 3.59 11.85 16.96
CA TYR A 355 4.04 10.53 16.52
C TYR A 355 4.85 10.63 15.21
N ALA A 356 4.30 11.29 14.17
CA ALA A 356 4.96 11.41 12.87
C ALA A 356 6.31 12.15 12.98
N LYS A 357 6.34 13.23 13.77
CA LYS A 357 7.57 14.00 14.03
C LYS A 357 8.60 13.16 14.77
N ALA A 358 8.19 12.39 15.77
CA ALA A 358 9.07 11.55 16.56
C ALA A 358 9.65 10.37 15.77
N ALA A 359 8.84 9.72 14.92
CA ALA A 359 9.32 8.67 14.04
C ALA A 359 10.41 9.19 13.09
N ASN A 360 10.18 10.36 12.47
CA ASN A 360 11.19 11.02 11.64
C ASN A 360 12.45 11.42 12.42
N ALA A 361 12.29 11.95 13.65
CA ALA A 361 13.42 12.32 14.51
C ALA A 361 14.29 11.12 14.91
N ALA A 362 13.69 9.94 15.09
CA ALA A 362 14.38 8.68 15.33
C ALA A 362 15.01 8.06 14.06
N GLY A 363 14.79 8.65 12.88
CA GLY A 363 15.30 8.17 11.60
C GLY A 363 14.53 6.98 11.01
N LEU A 364 13.32 6.71 11.50
CA LEU A 364 12.45 5.67 10.96
C LEU A 364 11.80 6.17 9.66
N LYS A 365 11.80 5.34 8.62
CA LYS A 365 10.97 5.56 7.43
C LYS A 365 9.53 5.19 7.76
N ILE A 366 8.57 5.86 7.13
CA ILE A 366 7.15 5.67 7.43
C ILE A 366 6.43 5.15 6.18
N ILE A 367 5.72 4.04 6.31
CA ILE A 367 4.64 3.62 5.40
C ILE A 367 3.31 3.82 6.15
N THR A 368 2.18 4.03 5.49
CA THR A 368 0.90 4.16 6.22
C THR A 368 -0.27 3.48 5.54
N TRP A 369 -1.31 3.17 6.31
CA TRP A 369 -2.45 2.37 5.90
C TRP A 369 -3.76 2.81 6.60
N THR A 370 -4.96 2.67 6.04
CA THR A 370 -5.26 2.42 4.63
C THR A 370 -6.16 3.51 4.09
N LEU A 371 -5.70 4.20 3.05
CA LEU A 371 -6.46 5.23 2.35
C LEU A 371 -7.63 4.59 1.60
N GLU A 372 -8.83 5.18 1.73
CA GLU A 372 -10.08 4.74 1.07
C GLU A 372 -10.61 3.35 1.50
N ARG A 373 -10.31 2.93 2.73
CA ARG A 373 -10.97 1.80 3.40
C ARG A 373 -12.21 2.24 4.19
N SER A 374 -13.04 3.08 3.58
CA SER A 374 -14.26 3.63 4.19
C SER A 374 -15.33 3.89 3.14
N GLY A 375 -16.58 4.06 3.59
CA GLY A 375 -17.60 4.72 2.77
C GLY A 375 -17.27 6.19 2.50
N LEU A 376 -18.29 6.95 2.07
CA LEU A 376 -18.15 8.40 1.83
C LEU A 376 -17.58 9.12 3.05
N LEU A 377 -16.53 9.93 2.86
CA LEU A 377 -15.91 10.72 3.92
C LEU A 377 -16.90 11.68 4.56
N THR A 378 -17.84 12.21 3.79
CA THR A 378 -18.94 13.06 4.29
C THR A 378 -19.83 12.39 5.35
N GLN A 379 -19.75 11.07 5.52
CA GLN A 379 -20.40 10.32 6.61
C GLN A 379 -19.48 10.11 7.83
N GLY A 380 -18.37 10.85 7.90
CA GLY A 380 -17.41 10.86 9.00
C GLY A 380 -16.11 10.10 8.74
N GLY A 381 -15.97 9.41 7.60
CA GLY A 381 -14.78 8.60 7.25
C GLY A 381 -14.53 7.38 8.14
N GLY A 382 -15.18 7.30 9.30
CA GLY A 382 -15.03 6.21 10.25
C GLY A 382 -13.65 6.20 10.92
N TRP A 383 -13.21 5.02 11.32
CA TRP A 383 -11.99 4.83 12.10
C TRP A 383 -10.71 5.35 11.39
N TYR A 384 -10.60 5.17 10.07
CA TYR A 384 -9.40 5.57 9.32
C TYR A 384 -9.17 7.09 9.24
N TYR A 385 -10.20 7.89 9.49
CA TYR A 385 -10.15 9.35 9.39
C TYR A 385 -10.47 10.05 10.73
N GLN A 386 -10.46 9.30 11.83
CA GLN A 386 -10.97 9.76 13.13
C GLN A 386 -10.22 10.98 13.70
N SER A 387 -8.92 11.14 13.40
CA SER A 387 -8.14 12.28 13.89
C SER A 387 -8.40 13.58 13.12
N ILE A 388 -9.13 13.52 12.00
CA ILE A 388 -9.42 14.68 11.14
C ILE A 388 -10.92 14.84 10.85
N THR A 389 -11.79 14.10 11.53
CA THR A 389 -13.24 14.08 11.26
C THR A 389 -13.84 15.48 11.20
N GLU A 390 -13.40 16.40 12.07
CA GLU A 390 -13.91 17.77 12.11
C GLU A 390 -13.58 18.60 10.85
N ALA A 391 -12.49 18.27 10.16
CA ALA A 391 -12.05 18.93 8.94
C ALA A 391 -12.71 18.35 7.66
N ILE A 392 -13.36 17.20 7.75
CA ILE A 392 -14.02 16.57 6.59
C ILE A 392 -15.32 17.31 6.26
N LYS A 393 -15.39 17.88 5.06
CA LYS A 393 -16.58 18.56 4.51
C LYS A 393 -17.03 17.97 3.17
N ASP A 394 -16.14 17.27 2.50
CA ASP A 394 -16.30 16.73 1.16
C ASP A 394 -15.34 15.54 0.97
N GLU A 395 -15.44 14.89 -0.18
CA GLU A 395 -14.59 13.74 -0.52
C GLU A 395 -13.17 14.15 -0.93
N GLY A 396 -12.98 15.40 -1.38
CA GLY A 396 -11.68 15.95 -1.75
C GLY A 396 -10.66 15.98 -0.62
N LYS A 397 -11.14 15.93 0.63
CA LYS A 397 -10.30 15.76 1.83
C LYS A 397 -9.36 14.56 1.77
N ALA A 398 -9.68 13.53 0.98
CA ALA A 398 -8.78 12.41 0.73
C ALA A 398 -7.43 12.85 0.12
N PHE A 399 -7.45 13.79 -0.84
CA PHE A 399 -6.22 14.31 -1.44
C PHE A 399 -5.47 15.28 -0.54
N GLU A 400 -6.17 16.09 0.25
CA GLU A 400 -5.53 16.95 1.23
C GLU A 400 -4.79 16.13 2.31
N LEU A 401 -5.43 15.07 2.82
CA LEU A 401 -4.77 14.12 3.71
C LEU A 401 -3.55 13.48 3.05
N LEU A 402 -3.70 12.98 1.82
CA LEU A 402 -2.59 12.37 1.08
C LEU A 402 -1.44 13.35 0.84
N ASP A 403 -1.73 14.63 0.61
CA ASP A 403 -0.70 15.66 0.42
C ASP A 403 0.10 15.93 1.70
N VAL A 404 -0.56 16.01 2.86
CA VAL A 404 0.12 16.14 4.16
C VAL A 404 0.94 14.90 4.47
N LEU A 405 0.40 13.69 4.23
CA LEU A 405 1.13 12.43 4.41
C LEU A 405 2.40 12.39 3.53
N ALA A 406 2.30 12.79 2.27
CA ALA A 406 3.41 12.73 1.33
C ALA A 406 4.48 13.82 1.58
N LYS A 407 4.07 15.08 1.80
CA LYS A 407 4.99 16.22 1.86
C LYS A 407 5.42 16.61 3.27
N GLU A 408 4.50 16.60 4.23
CA GLU A 408 4.75 17.10 5.58
C GLU A 408 5.16 15.97 6.53
N VAL A 409 4.50 14.80 6.44
CA VAL A 409 4.89 13.59 7.20
C VAL A 409 6.08 12.89 6.54
N GLY A 410 6.14 12.88 5.20
CA GLY A 410 7.23 12.25 4.45
C GLY A 410 7.13 10.73 4.38
N VAL A 411 5.91 10.19 4.28
CA VAL A 411 5.73 8.74 4.08
C VAL A 411 6.40 8.30 2.77
N ILE A 412 6.92 7.07 2.73
CA ILE A 412 7.57 6.48 1.55
C ILE A 412 6.62 5.60 0.73
N GLY A 413 5.41 5.36 1.23
CA GLY A 413 4.36 4.61 0.54
C GLY A 413 3.04 4.63 1.31
N VAL A 414 1.94 4.48 0.59
CA VAL A 414 0.59 4.52 1.13
C VAL A 414 -0.20 3.31 0.64
N PHE A 415 -0.65 2.49 1.57
CA PHE A 415 -1.63 1.44 1.33
C PHE A 415 -2.98 2.06 1.01
N SER A 416 -3.61 1.59 -0.07
CA SER A 416 -4.95 2.01 -0.45
C SER A 416 -5.80 0.84 -0.95
N ASP A 417 -7.07 0.81 -0.51
CA ASP A 417 -8.09 -0.08 -1.10
C ASP A 417 -8.49 0.40 -2.52
N TRP A 418 -8.09 1.61 -2.93
CA TRP A 418 -8.25 2.20 -4.27
C TRP A 418 -6.91 2.76 -4.82
N PRO A 419 -5.98 1.90 -5.27
CA PRO A 419 -4.60 2.32 -5.59
C PRO A 419 -4.49 3.41 -6.66
N ALA A 420 -5.47 3.48 -7.57
CA ALA A 420 -5.51 4.51 -8.61
C ALA A 420 -5.49 5.95 -8.06
N THR A 421 -6.03 6.21 -6.86
CA THR A 421 -6.00 7.53 -6.24
C THR A 421 -4.58 7.93 -5.86
N VAL A 422 -3.85 7.02 -5.21
CA VAL A 422 -2.45 7.25 -4.82
C VAL A 422 -1.56 7.35 -6.06
N THR A 423 -1.79 6.50 -7.08
CA THR A 423 -1.09 6.57 -8.36
C THR A 423 -1.29 7.92 -9.05
N TYR A 424 -2.53 8.42 -9.12
CA TYR A 424 -2.85 9.71 -9.71
C TYR A 424 -2.09 10.85 -9.01
N TYR A 425 -2.18 10.90 -7.68
CA TYR A 425 -1.47 11.88 -6.86
C TYR A 425 0.05 11.81 -7.14
N ALA A 426 0.66 10.63 -7.04
CA ALA A 426 2.10 10.46 -7.24
C ALA A 426 2.57 10.96 -8.63
N ASN A 427 1.82 10.64 -9.69
CA ASN A 427 2.14 11.09 -11.05
C ASN A 427 1.96 12.60 -11.25
N CYS A 428 1.15 13.25 -10.42
CA CYS A 428 1.01 14.70 -10.45
C CYS A 428 2.12 15.43 -9.72
N MET A 429 2.40 14.98 -8.50
CA MET A 429 3.29 15.70 -7.61
C MET A 429 4.77 15.46 -7.92
N ALA A 430 5.07 14.41 -8.70
CA ALA A 430 6.42 14.12 -9.19
C ALA A 430 6.80 14.88 -10.48
N LYS A 431 5.91 15.73 -11.03
CA LYS A 431 6.17 16.49 -12.27
C LYS A 431 7.07 17.70 -12.08
#